data_AF-A0A7C1NVL5-F1
#
_entry.id   AF-A0A7C1NVL5-F1
#
_cell.length_a   1.000
_cell.length_b   1.000
_cell.length_c   1.000
_cell.angle_alpha   90.00
_cell.angle_beta   90.00
_cell.angle_gamma   90.00
#
_symmetry.space_group_name_H-M   'P 1'
#
loop_
_entity.id
_entity.type
_entity.pdbx_description
1 polymer ?
#
loop_
_entity_poly.entity_id
_entity_poly.type
_entity_poly.pdbx_seq_one_letter_code
_entity_poly.pdbx_strand_id
1 'polypeptide(L)'
;VFDTGCARHLVTCGPFRFSRNPIYLAYTLFTVALGFITGNVWFFVAATTALIVTRLLAIPSEERHLEARFGFDYESYRKRTRRWI
;
A
#
# COMPACT_ATOMS: atom_id res chain seq x y z
N VAL A 1 -16.08 -15.76 22.92
CA VAL A 1 -15.52 -15.99 21.57
C VAL A 1 -15.38 -14.63 20.94
N PHE A 2 -14.16 -14.08 20.90
CA PHE A 2 -13.94 -12.80 20.22
C PHE A 2 -14.02 -13.08 18.72
N ASP A 3 -15.09 -12.59 18.10
CA ASP A 3 -15.25 -12.52 16.66
C ASP A 3 -14.13 -11.62 16.13
N THR A 4 -12.99 -12.21 15.74
CA THR A 4 -11.89 -11.51 15.10
C THR A 4 -12.40 -11.07 13.73
N GLY A 5 -13.00 -9.87 13.72
CA GLY A 5 -13.78 -9.28 12.65
C GLY A 5 -13.27 -9.66 11.27
N CYS A 6 -13.99 -10.56 10.62
CA CYS A 6 -13.81 -10.77 9.19
C CYS A 6 -14.08 -9.42 8.51
N ALA A 7 -13.04 -8.81 7.92
CA ALA A 7 -13.21 -7.59 7.13
C ALA A 7 -14.29 -7.85 6.08
N ARG A 8 -15.49 -7.29 6.30
CA ARG A 8 -16.69 -7.56 5.50
C ARG A 8 -16.74 -6.74 4.21
N HIS A 9 -15.99 -5.63 4.16
CA HIS A 9 -16.04 -4.70 3.05
C HIS A 9 -14.65 -4.20 2.69
N LEU A 10 -14.38 -4.14 1.39
CA LEU A 10 -13.20 -3.51 0.83
C LEU A 10 -13.34 -1.99 0.94
N VAL A 11 -12.42 -1.34 1.65
CA VAL A 11 -12.40 0.12 1.78
C VAL A 11 -11.83 0.72 0.49
N THR A 12 -12.71 1.28 -0.34
CA THR A 12 -12.37 1.92 -1.62
C THR A 12 -12.59 3.43 -1.61
N CYS A 13 -13.01 3.98 -0.47
CA CYS A 13 -13.35 5.39 -0.29
C CYS A 13 -12.13 6.22 0.14
N GLY A 14 -12.13 7.51 -0.22
CA GLY A 14 -11.09 8.46 0.20
C GLY A 14 -9.76 8.26 -0.53
N PRO A 15 -8.60 8.23 0.19
CA PRO A 15 -7.27 8.14 -0.44
C PRO A 15 -7.03 6.80 -1.15
N PHE A 16 -7.73 5.74 -0.75
CA PHE A 16 -7.72 4.44 -1.42
C PHE A 16 -8.35 4.50 -2.83
N ARG A 17 -9.19 5.52 -3.13
CA ARG A 17 -9.73 5.74 -4.49
C ARG A 17 -8.65 6.21 -5.48
N PHE A 18 -7.57 6.82 -5.00
CA PHE A 18 -6.52 7.36 -5.86
C PHE A 18 -5.35 6.40 -6.04
N SER A 19 -5.01 5.65 -5.00
CA SER A 19 -3.96 4.63 -5.05
C SER A 19 -4.39 3.45 -4.20
N ARG A 20 -4.09 2.22 -4.64
CA ARG A 20 -4.36 1.01 -3.83
C ARG A 20 -3.54 0.98 -2.54
N ASN A 21 -2.46 1.77 -2.48
CA ASN A 21 -1.43 1.70 -1.46
C ASN A 21 -1.01 3.09 -0.95
N PRO A 22 -1.95 3.93 -0.47
CA PRO A 22 -1.66 5.31 -0.07
C PRO A 22 -0.79 5.38 1.20
N ILE A 23 -0.87 4.38 2.07
CA ILE A 23 -0.04 4.26 3.28
C ILE A 23 1.43 4.11 2.91
N TYR A 24 1.73 3.26 1.94
CA TYR A 24 3.11 3.05 1.50
C TYR A 24 3.69 4.31 0.84
N LEU A 25 2.87 5.04 0.07
CA LEU A 25 3.25 6.35 -0.46
C LEU A 25 3.57 7.34 0.67
N ALA A 26 2.71 7.44 1.69
CA ALA A 26 2.94 8.28 2.85
C ALA A 26 4.23 7.89 3.60
N TYR A 27 4.48 6.59 3.78
CA TYR A 27 5.69 6.10 4.42
C TYR A 27 6.96 6.45 3.63
N THR A 28 6.92 6.34 2.30
CA THR A 28 8.04 6.75 1.45
C THR A 28 8.28 8.25 1.50
N LEU A 29 7.23 9.07 1.45
CA LEU A 29 7.31 10.52 1.60
C LEU A 29 7.87 10.90 2.97
N PHE A 30 7.43 10.23 4.03
CA PHE A 30 7.90 10.48 5.39
C PHE A 30 9.38 10.11 5.55
N THR A 31 9.81 8.97 4.98
CA THR A 31 11.21 8.54 5.01
C THR A 31 12.11 9.51 4.23
N VAL A 32 11.63 10.01 3.08
CA VAL A 32 12.33 11.04 2.30
C VAL A 32 12.42 12.36 3.08
N ALA A 33 11.32 12.80 3.71
CA ALA A 33 11.31 14.00 4.54
C ALA A 33 12.30 13.89 5.72
N LEU A 34 12.38 12.72 6.37
CA LEU A 34 13.39 12.45 7.39
C LEU A 34 14.82 12.52 6.84
N GLY A 35 15.05 12.02 5.62
CA GLY A 35 16.34 12.15 4.94
C GLY A 35 16.74 13.60 4.68
N PHE A 36 15.78 14.47 4.34
CA PHE A 36 16.02 15.91 4.22
C PHE A 36 16.31 16.57 5.57
N ILE A 37 15.57 16.23 6.63
CA ILE A 37 15.77 16.80 7.98
C ILE A 37 17.14 16.39 8.56
N THR A 38 17.54 15.14 8.36
CA THR A 38 18.81 14.61 8.89
C THR A 38 20.01 14.90 7.99
N GLY A 39 19.79 15.36 6.75
CA GLY A 39 20.84 15.59 5.75
C GLY A 39 21.60 14.33 5.32
N ASN A 40 21.05 13.14 5.59
CA ASN A 40 21.76 11.88 5.42
C ASN A 40 21.23 11.08 4.21
N VAL A 41 22.10 10.88 3.22
CA VAL A 41 21.82 10.17 1.96
C VAL A 41 21.39 8.71 2.19
N TRP A 42 21.79 8.09 3.29
CA TRP A 42 21.38 6.72 3.62
C TRP A 42 19.87 6.57 3.78
N PHE A 43 19.15 7.61 4.22
CA PHE A 43 17.69 7.56 4.29
C PHE A 43 17.04 7.52 2.91
N PHE A 44 17.65 8.12 1.89
CA PHE A 44 17.15 8.00 0.51
C PHE A 44 17.36 6.60 -0.05
N VAL A 45 18.50 5.97 0.25
CA VAL A 45 18.78 4.58 -0.12
C VAL A 45 17.82 3.63 0.61
N ALA A 46 17.60 3.85 1.91
CA ALA A 46 16.64 3.09 2.70
C ALA A 46 15.20 3.29 2.21
N ALA A 47 14.79 4.52 1.89
CA ALA A 47 13.48 4.83 1.34
C ALA A 47 13.26 4.13 -0.01
N THR A 48 14.27 4.16 -0.89
CA THR A 48 14.21 3.51 -2.21
C THR A 48 14.18 1.99 -2.06
N THR A 49 14.99 1.43 -1.18
CA THR A 49 14.99 -0.02 -0.89
C THR A 49 13.64 -0.45 -0.32
N ALA A 50 13.12 0.26 0.68
CA ALA A 50 11.82 -0.02 1.27
C ALA A 50 10.69 0.08 0.23
N LEU A 51 10.72 1.12 -0.62
CA LEU A 51 9.80 1.27 -1.75
C LEU A 51 9.83 0.06 -2.69
N ILE A 52 11.02 -0.39 -3.08
CA ILE A 52 11.19 -1.53 -3.99
C ILE A 52 10.70 -2.82 -3.32
N VAL A 53 11.10 -3.07 -2.08
CA VAL A 53 10.70 -4.26 -1.30
C VAL A 53 9.19 -4.32 -1.14
N THR A 54 8.57 -3.22 -0.70
CA THR A 54 7.12 -3.12 -0.57
C THR A 54 6.44 -3.35 -1.92
N ARG A 55 6.95 -2.74 -3.00
CA ARG A 55 6.35 -2.87 -4.33
C ARG A 55 6.42 -4.29 -4.88
N LEU A 56 7.54 -4.99 -4.67
CA LEU A 56 7.79 -6.31 -5.23
C LEU A 56 7.26 -7.44 -4.36
N LEU A 57 7.20 -7.28 -3.04
CA LEU A 57 6.81 -8.34 -2.10
C LEU A 57 5.48 -8.06 -1.42
N ALA A 58 5.33 -6.88 -0.79
CA ALA A 58 4.14 -6.58 0.00
C ALA A 58 2.89 -6.44 -0.87
N ILE A 59 2.96 -5.62 -1.93
CA ILE A 59 1.82 -5.40 -2.83
C ILE A 59 1.29 -6.70 -3.42
N PRO A 60 2.07 -7.55 -4.12
CA PRO A 60 1.51 -8.77 -4.71
C PRO A 60 1.02 -9.78 -3.68
N SER A 61 1.63 -9.85 -2.48
CA SER A 61 1.14 -10.70 -1.40
C SER A 61 -0.23 -10.22 -0.90
N GLU A 62 -0.38 -8.91 -0.69
CA GLU A 62 -1.61 -8.28 -0.23
C GLU A 62 -2.71 -8.34 -1.29
N GLU A 63 -2.38 -8.08 -2.56
CA GLU A 63 -3.33 -8.22 -3.67
C GLU A 63 -3.83 -9.66 -3.82
N ARG A 64 -2.96 -10.67 -3.65
CA ARG A 64 -3.37 -12.09 -3.65
C ARG A 64 -4.29 -12.41 -2.47
N HIS A 65 -4.01 -11.85 -1.29
CA HIS A 65 -4.85 -12.04 -0.11
C HIS A 65 -6.23 -11.40 -0.29
N LEU A 66 -6.28 -10.20 -0.87
CA LEU A 66 -7.53 -9.50 -1.18
C LEU A 66 -8.31 -10.18 -2.30
N GLU A 67 -7.64 -10.70 -3.33
CA GLU A 67 -8.26 -11.48 -4.40
C GLU A 67 -8.84 -12.80 -3.87
N ALA A 68 -8.12 -13.52 -3.01
CA ALA A 68 -8.63 -14.74 -2.38
C ALA A 68 -9.82 -14.49 -1.45
N ARG A 69 -9.89 -13.31 -0.82
CA ARG A 69 -10.92 -12.98 0.18
C ARG A 69 -12.16 -12.28 -0.40
N PHE A 70 -11.98 -11.40 -1.38
CA PHE A 70 -13.03 -10.55 -1.95
C PHE A 70 -13.29 -10.79 -3.44
N GLY A 71 -12.43 -11.56 -4.13
CA GLY A 71 -12.63 -12.00 -5.51
C GLY A 71 -13.13 -10.90 -6.45
N PHE A 72 -14.39 -11.00 -6.85
CA PHE A 72 -15.05 -10.14 -7.83
C PHE A 72 -15.09 -8.64 -7.42
N ASP A 73 -15.28 -8.34 -6.13
CA ASP A 73 -15.28 -6.96 -5.63
C ASP A 73 -13.90 -6.32 -5.75
N TYR A 74 -12.86 -7.12 -5.47
CA TYR A 74 -11.48 -6.70 -5.63
C TYR A 74 -11.09 -6.55 -7.10
N GLU A 75 -11.54 -7.44 -7.99
CA GLU A 75 -11.29 -7.32 -9.43
C GLU A 75 -11.91 -6.03 -10.02
N SER A 76 -13.14 -5.71 -9.62
CA SER A 76 -13.84 -4.47 -10.00
C SER A 76 -13.10 -3.23 -9.49
N TYR A 77 -12.61 -3.27 -8.25
CA TYR A 77 -11.78 -2.20 -7.67
C TYR A 77 -10.43 -2.06 -8.36
N ARG A 78 -9.77 -3.18 -8.69
CA ARG A 78 -8.49 -3.25 -9.41
C ARG A 78 -8.61 -2.61 -10.80
N LYS A 79 -9.72 -2.80 -11.50
CA LYS A 79 -9.99 -2.19 -12.82
C LYS A 79 -10.21 -0.68 -12.74
N ARG A 80 -10.82 -0.18 -11.65
CA ARG A 80 -11.07 1.26 -11.46
C ARG A 80 -9.86 2.04 -10.97
N THR A 81 -8.94 1.39 -10.26
CA THR A 81 -7.92 2.09 -9.49
C THR A 81 -6.53 1.62 -9.92
N ARG A 82 -5.67 2.53 -10.38
CA ARG A 82 -4.30 2.17 -10.77
C ARG A 82 -3.48 1.77 -9.54
N ARG A 83 -2.47 0.93 -9.77
CA ARG A 83 -1.61 0.36 -8.71
C ARG A 83 -0.76 1.45 -8.03
N TRP A 84 -0.34 2.44 -8.82
CA TRP A 84 0.39 3.65 -8.49
C TRP A 84 -0.13 4.70 -9.51
N ILE A 85 -0.68 5.82 -9.05
CA ILE A 85 -1.25 6.96 -9.83
C ILE A 85 -1.81 6.62 -11.23
#